data_AF-A0A9D8RIV4-F1
#
_entry.id   AF-A0A9D8RIV4-F1
#
_cell.length_a   1.000
_cell.length_b   1.000
_cell.length_c   1.000
_cell.angle_alpha   90.00
_cell.angle_beta   90.00
_cell.angle_gamma   90.00
#
_symmetry.space_group_name_H-M   'P 1'
#
loop_
_entity.id
_entity.type
_entity.pdbx_description
1 polymer ?
#
loop_
_entity_poly.entity_id
_entity_poly.type
_entity_poly.pdbx_seq_one_letter_code
_entity_poly.pdbx_strand_id
1 'polypeptide(L)'
;MVILTLNCGSSSAKYQVYDWDNKEVMANGVVERIGIDGSCITHKAKGKKTEIESPCPTHKEAIELIMKEITDPEVGVISDMSIIGAVGHRVLHGGDKFTKSVIITPEVLETFRSVQDLGPLHNPANIMGIEAAQKVLPNVPHCAIMDTAWHQTMPDYAFMYAIPREWYTKYAARKYGFHGTSFLYTSKRAAVLLGKQPKDTNVIICHIGNGASVCAVKNGQCYDTSMGLTPLDGLVMGTRSGEVDPALPFYIMRKTGMTADEMDKALNKKSGLLGITEKYADRRDIEVATAAGDKLSELSIDMEAYRLKKYVGSYMAALGHVDAIVFTAGVGERSPIIRKRSLEGLEEFGIKIDLQKNEWSFTGNAETCISADDSKVKIFVIPTDEELVMTEDAYALMKGTYDVHTNFTYSFQSPDYVNKARVEGLKGDLVKRPHIADIQAFPPKK
;
A
#
# COMPACT_ATOMS: atom_id res chain seq x y z
N MET A 1 3.46 -18.30 18.80
CA MET A 1 2.07 -17.79 18.63
C MET A 1 1.95 -17.20 17.25
N VAL A 2 0.80 -17.41 16.60
CA VAL A 2 0.59 -16.99 15.21
C VAL A 2 -0.33 -15.78 15.13
N ILE A 3 -0.02 -14.85 14.23
CA ILE A 3 -0.92 -13.77 13.81
C ILE A 3 -1.32 -14.05 12.36
N LEU A 4 -2.63 -14.05 12.10
CA LEU A 4 -3.19 -14.15 10.76
C LEU A 4 -3.54 -12.74 10.28
N THR A 5 -3.08 -12.34 9.09
CA THR A 5 -3.56 -11.10 8.48
C THR A 5 -4.45 -11.42 7.27
N LEU A 6 -5.54 -10.69 7.12
CA LEU A 6 -6.53 -10.85 6.04
C LEU A 6 -6.76 -9.53 5.31
N ASN A 7 -6.80 -9.59 3.99
CA ASN A 7 -7.15 -8.48 3.11
C ASN A 7 -8.21 -8.96 2.11
N CYS A 8 -9.48 -8.70 2.46
CA CYS A 8 -10.64 -9.16 1.71
C CYS A 8 -11.13 -8.08 0.75
N GLY A 9 -11.00 -8.32 -0.55
CA GLY A 9 -11.61 -7.51 -1.61
C GLY A 9 -12.95 -8.12 -2.06
N SER A 10 -13.60 -7.48 -3.05
CA SER A 10 -14.92 -7.91 -3.53
C SER A 10 -14.98 -9.35 -4.04
N SER A 11 -13.88 -9.86 -4.60
CA SER A 11 -13.79 -11.21 -5.20
C SER A 11 -12.49 -11.93 -4.85
N SER A 12 -11.79 -11.49 -3.80
CA SER A 12 -10.56 -12.15 -3.34
C SER A 12 -10.35 -12.00 -1.84
N ALA A 13 -9.58 -12.92 -1.25
CA ALA A 13 -9.13 -12.86 0.13
C ALA A 13 -7.64 -13.23 0.18
N LYS A 14 -6.79 -12.23 0.40
CA LYS A 14 -5.35 -12.43 0.61
C LYS A 14 -5.07 -12.67 2.08
N TYR A 15 -4.08 -13.51 2.38
CA TYR A 15 -3.70 -13.81 3.74
C TYR A 15 -2.20 -14.00 3.92
N GLN A 16 -1.74 -13.77 5.15
CA GLN A 16 -0.40 -14.12 5.61
C GLN A 16 -0.48 -14.73 7.01
N VAL A 17 0.29 -15.80 7.22
CA VAL A 17 0.45 -16.49 8.49
C VAL A 17 1.83 -16.13 9.04
N TYR A 18 1.87 -15.42 10.16
CA TYR A 18 3.10 -14.90 10.74
C TYR A 18 3.37 -15.52 12.11
N ASP A 19 4.56 -16.09 12.29
CA ASP A 19 5.05 -16.52 13.59
C ASP A 19 5.62 -15.31 14.36
N TRP A 20 4.90 -14.89 15.38
CA TRP A 20 5.28 -13.72 16.18
C TRP A 20 6.57 -13.93 16.97
N ASP A 21 6.81 -15.14 17.46
CA ASP A 21 7.92 -15.43 18.36
C ASP A 21 9.21 -15.57 17.55
N ASN A 22 9.13 -16.24 16.39
CA ASN A 22 10.26 -16.41 15.48
C ASN A 22 10.45 -15.24 14.51
N LYS A 23 9.51 -14.27 14.44
CA LYS A 23 9.53 -13.14 13.50
C LYS A 23 9.64 -13.58 12.04
N GLU A 24 8.75 -14.49 11.64
CA GLU A 24 8.83 -15.16 10.34
C GLU A 24 7.47 -15.28 9.66
N VAL A 25 7.46 -15.06 8.34
CA VAL A 25 6.31 -15.37 7.49
C VAL A 25 6.33 -16.87 7.20
N MET A 26 5.38 -17.61 7.77
CA MET A 26 5.28 -19.06 7.59
C MET A 26 4.61 -19.41 6.26
N ALA A 27 3.56 -18.68 5.92
CA ALA A 27 2.81 -18.83 4.67
C ALA A 27 2.20 -17.51 4.22
N ASN A 28 1.94 -17.40 2.92
CA ASN A 28 1.04 -16.40 2.36
C ASN A 28 0.24 -17.00 1.20
N GLY A 29 -0.87 -16.37 0.87
CA GLY A 29 -1.69 -16.85 -0.22
C GLY A 29 -2.83 -15.92 -0.56
N VAL A 30 -3.62 -16.36 -1.53
CA VAL A 30 -4.80 -15.65 -1.99
C VAL A 30 -5.85 -16.65 -2.45
N VAL A 31 -7.09 -16.43 -2.03
CA VAL A 31 -8.26 -16.99 -2.70
C VAL A 31 -8.73 -15.96 -3.71
N GLU A 32 -8.84 -16.35 -4.97
CA GLU A 32 -9.30 -15.49 -6.06
C GLU A 32 -10.64 -15.98 -6.58
N ARG A 33 -11.34 -15.08 -7.29
CA ARG A 33 -12.59 -15.39 -7.99
C ARG A 33 -13.69 -15.89 -7.02
N ILE A 34 -13.77 -15.30 -5.83
CA ILE A 34 -14.85 -15.56 -4.85
C ILE A 34 -16.19 -15.07 -5.43
N GLY A 35 -17.23 -15.88 -5.31
CA GLY A 35 -18.58 -15.60 -5.80
C GLY A 35 -18.76 -15.75 -7.32
N ILE A 36 -17.73 -16.24 -8.02
CA ILE A 36 -17.76 -16.51 -9.47
C ILE A 36 -17.11 -17.86 -9.77
N ASP A 37 -17.38 -18.43 -10.94
CA ASP A 37 -16.84 -19.73 -11.34
C ASP A 37 -15.31 -19.75 -11.44
N GLY A 38 -14.73 -20.90 -11.11
CA GLY A 38 -13.28 -21.12 -11.13
C GLY A 38 -12.54 -20.45 -9.98
N SER A 39 -13.18 -20.33 -8.81
CA SER A 39 -12.50 -19.95 -7.57
C SER A 39 -11.30 -20.86 -7.31
N CYS A 40 -10.16 -20.26 -6.96
CA CYS A 40 -8.94 -20.99 -6.67
C CYS A 40 -8.19 -20.37 -5.49
N ILE A 41 -7.49 -21.21 -4.74
CA ILE A 41 -6.53 -20.78 -3.74
C ILE A 41 -5.11 -21.00 -4.27
N THR A 42 -4.32 -19.94 -4.26
CA THR A 42 -2.86 -20.03 -4.36
C THR A 42 -2.30 -19.98 -2.95
N HIS A 43 -1.59 -21.02 -2.53
CA HIS A 43 -0.93 -21.10 -1.22
C HIS A 43 0.58 -21.22 -1.40
N LYS A 44 1.33 -20.42 -0.65
CA LYS A 44 2.80 -20.44 -0.65
C LYS A 44 3.30 -20.67 0.78
N ALA A 45 3.96 -21.78 0.99
CA ALA A 45 4.52 -22.19 2.27
C ALA A 45 5.72 -23.10 2.06
N LYS A 46 6.67 -23.11 3.00
CA LYS A 46 7.83 -24.03 2.99
C LYS A 46 8.61 -24.03 1.65
N GLY A 47 8.68 -22.86 1.00
CA GLY A 47 9.33 -22.71 -0.32
C GLY A 47 8.58 -23.33 -1.51
N LYS A 48 7.36 -23.84 -1.30
CA LYS A 48 6.50 -24.41 -2.35
C LYS A 48 5.32 -23.49 -2.65
N LYS A 49 4.80 -23.59 -3.86
CA LYS A 49 3.56 -22.94 -4.30
C LYS A 49 2.58 -24.05 -4.72
N THR A 50 1.38 -24.04 -4.17
CA THR A 50 0.27 -24.89 -4.58
C THR A 50 -0.88 -24.03 -5.10
N GLU A 51 -1.63 -24.59 -6.05
CA GLU A 51 -2.84 -24.00 -6.60
C GLU A 51 -3.93 -25.07 -6.61
N ILE A 52 -5.06 -24.76 -5.99
CA ILE A 52 -6.19 -25.68 -5.86
C ILE A 52 -7.45 -24.93 -6.27
N GLU A 53 -8.18 -25.47 -7.24
CA GLU A 53 -9.52 -25.01 -7.55
C GLU A 53 -10.49 -25.56 -6.50
N SER A 54 -11.29 -24.67 -5.92
CA SER A 54 -12.30 -25.04 -4.93
C SER A 54 -13.40 -23.98 -4.94
N PRO A 55 -14.68 -24.37 -5.13
CA PRO A 55 -15.79 -23.41 -5.16
C PRO A 55 -15.84 -22.56 -3.88
N CYS A 56 -15.84 -21.24 -4.06
CA CYS A 56 -15.97 -20.28 -2.96
C CYS A 56 -17.13 -19.32 -3.26
N PRO A 57 -18.39 -19.72 -3.05
CA PRO A 57 -19.55 -18.88 -3.36
C PRO A 57 -19.60 -17.61 -2.50
N THR A 58 -19.05 -17.63 -1.28
CA THR A 58 -18.95 -16.45 -0.42
C THR A 58 -17.58 -16.36 0.24
N HIS A 59 -17.30 -15.22 0.90
CA HIS A 59 -16.10 -15.06 1.72
C HIS A 59 -16.03 -16.06 2.88
N LYS A 60 -17.15 -16.60 3.36
CA LYS A 60 -17.15 -17.62 4.40
C LYS A 60 -16.40 -18.87 3.93
N GLU A 61 -16.78 -19.43 2.79
CA GLU A 61 -16.13 -20.62 2.21
C GLU A 61 -14.67 -20.31 1.83
N ALA A 62 -14.38 -19.08 1.40
CA ALA A 62 -13.00 -18.66 1.14
C ALA A 62 -12.14 -18.68 2.41
N ILE A 63 -12.64 -18.16 3.54
CA ILE A 63 -11.91 -18.22 4.81
C ILE A 63 -11.79 -19.66 5.33
N GLU A 64 -12.85 -20.47 5.22
CA GLU A 64 -12.79 -21.90 5.56
C GLU A 64 -11.73 -22.64 4.72
N LEU A 65 -11.62 -22.34 3.42
CA LEU A 65 -10.59 -22.87 2.54
C LEU A 65 -9.18 -22.43 2.95
N ILE A 66 -8.99 -21.16 3.34
CA ILE A 66 -7.71 -20.69 3.88
C ILE A 66 -7.37 -21.47 5.15
N MET A 67 -8.32 -21.66 6.07
CA MET A 67 -8.08 -22.40 7.31
C MET A 67 -7.68 -23.85 7.02
N LYS A 68 -8.34 -24.49 6.05
CA LYS A 68 -8.01 -25.85 5.61
C LYS A 68 -6.59 -25.93 5.05
N GLU A 69 -6.19 -25.02 4.16
CA GLU A 69 -4.84 -25.05 3.56
C GLU A 69 -3.75 -24.79 4.60
N ILE A 70 -3.93 -23.82 5.50
CA ILE A 70 -2.88 -23.51 6.50
C ILE A 70 -2.75 -24.60 7.57
N THR A 71 -3.77 -25.43 7.77
CA THR A 71 -3.77 -26.59 8.70
C THR A 71 -3.53 -27.93 8.02
N ASP A 72 -3.35 -27.95 6.70
CA ASP A 72 -3.15 -29.19 5.94
C ASP A 72 -1.86 -29.91 6.39
N PRO A 73 -1.87 -31.25 6.58
CA PRO A 73 -0.70 -31.99 7.03
C PRO A 73 0.52 -31.91 6.09
N GLU A 74 0.31 -31.74 4.79
CA GLU A 74 1.37 -31.70 3.79
C GLU A 74 1.83 -30.27 3.51
N VAL A 75 0.88 -29.40 3.18
CA VAL A 75 1.17 -28.03 2.70
C VAL A 75 1.04 -26.97 3.79
N GLY A 76 0.27 -27.25 4.85
CA GLY A 76 -0.02 -26.33 5.94
C GLY A 76 1.19 -26.03 6.82
N VAL A 77 1.06 -24.96 7.59
CA VAL A 77 2.13 -24.38 8.42
C VAL A 77 1.79 -24.34 9.90
N ILE A 78 0.53 -24.60 10.26
CA ILE A 78 0.07 -24.70 11.65
C ILE A 78 -0.62 -26.05 11.85
N SER A 79 -0.48 -26.64 13.03
CA SER A 79 -1.11 -27.93 13.32
C SER A 79 -2.55 -27.81 13.83
N ASP A 80 -2.91 -26.64 14.39
CA ASP A 80 -4.21 -26.41 15.01
C ASP A 80 -4.55 -24.91 15.00
N MET A 81 -5.84 -24.57 14.88
CA MET A 81 -6.30 -23.18 14.82
C MET A 81 -6.14 -22.41 16.15
N SER A 82 -6.07 -23.11 17.29
CA SER A 82 -5.92 -22.48 18.62
C SER A 82 -4.61 -21.72 18.79
N ILE A 83 -3.62 -21.95 17.92
CA ILE A 83 -2.35 -21.23 17.98
C ILE A 83 -2.42 -19.82 17.36
N ILE A 84 -3.50 -19.52 16.64
CA ILE A 84 -3.78 -18.18 16.11
C ILE A 84 -4.21 -17.29 17.30
N GLY A 85 -3.33 -16.37 17.67
CA GLY A 85 -3.55 -15.46 18.79
C GLY A 85 -4.40 -14.24 18.45
N ALA A 86 -4.32 -13.75 17.21
CA ALA A 86 -5.14 -12.64 16.72
C ALA A 86 -5.28 -12.67 15.20
N VAL A 87 -6.31 -12.00 14.68
CA VAL A 87 -6.50 -11.76 13.25
C VAL A 87 -6.49 -10.27 12.93
N GLY A 88 -5.54 -9.80 12.12
CA GLY A 88 -5.50 -8.43 11.62
C GLY A 88 -6.20 -8.29 10.26
N HIS A 89 -7.23 -7.46 10.19
CA HIS A 89 -8.01 -7.20 8.97
C HIS A 89 -7.63 -5.86 8.39
N ARG A 90 -7.27 -5.84 7.11
CA ARG A 90 -7.13 -4.60 6.37
C ARG A 90 -8.53 -4.07 6.06
N VAL A 91 -8.78 -2.83 6.45
CA VAL A 91 -10.01 -2.11 6.13
C VAL A 91 -9.63 -0.89 5.30
N LEU A 92 -10.29 -0.67 4.16
CA LEU A 92 -9.96 0.47 3.32
C LEU A 92 -10.21 1.79 4.08
N HIS A 93 -11.43 2.00 4.57
CA HIS A 93 -11.88 3.31 5.03
C HIS A 93 -12.38 3.27 6.49
N GLY A 94 -11.72 4.04 7.37
CA GLY A 94 -12.14 4.24 8.76
C GLY A 94 -12.98 5.50 9.01
N GLY A 95 -13.13 6.35 7.99
CA GLY A 95 -13.78 7.65 8.14
C GLY A 95 -12.98 8.56 9.07
N ASP A 96 -13.65 9.54 9.66
CA ASP A 96 -13.11 10.40 10.72
C ASP A 96 -13.25 9.75 12.11
N LYS A 97 -13.80 8.53 12.17
CA LYS A 97 -14.12 7.80 13.40
C LYS A 97 -12.94 6.99 13.92
N PHE A 98 -12.09 6.49 13.03
CA PHE A 98 -10.96 5.66 13.39
C PHE A 98 -9.62 6.29 12.98
N THR A 99 -8.87 6.75 13.99
CA THR A 99 -7.54 7.37 13.84
C THR A 99 -6.38 6.44 14.15
N LYS A 100 -6.67 5.22 14.62
CA LYS A 100 -5.71 4.16 14.89
C LYS A 100 -6.38 2.81 14.72
N SER A 101 -5.58 1.74 14.65
CA SER A 101 -6.09 0.36 14.63
C SER A 101 -6.90 0.04 15.90
N VAL A 102 -7.92 -0.81 15.78
CA VAL A 102 -8.86 -1.13 16.86
C VAL A 102 -9.18 -2.62 16.95
N ILE A 103 -9.52 -3.10 18.14
CA ILE A 103 -10.20 -4.40 18.28
C ILE A 103 -11.61 -4.27 17.74
N ILE A 104 -12.04 -5.24 16.94
CA ILE A 104 -13.36 -5.28 16.34
C ILE A 104 -14.36 -5.80 17.37
N THR A 105 -15.26 -4.90 17.78
CA THR A 105 -16.47 -5.19 18.56
C THR A 105 -17.72 -5.02 17.69
N PRO A 106 -18.93 -5.41 18.15
CA PRO A 106 -20.17 -5.12 17.44
C PRO A 106 -20.36 -3.63 17.11
N GLU A 107 -19.97 -2.73 18.02
CA GLU A 107 -20.06 -1.28 17.84
C GLU A 107 -19.08 -0.76 16.77
N VAL A 108 -17.89 -1.34 16.70
CA VAL A 108 -16.90 -1.04 15.66
C VAL A 108 -17.42 -1.47 14.28
N LEU A 109 -18.02 -2.66 14.19
CA LEU A 109 -18.65 -3.12 12.94
C LEU A 109 -19.79 -2.20 12.51
N GLU A 110 -20.62 -1.75 13.45
CA GLU A 110 -21.70 -0.81 13.12
C GLU A 110 -21.17 0.54 12.66
N THR A 111 -20.08 1.00 13.27
CA THR A 111 -19.38 2.20 12.80
C THR A 111 -18.87 2.02 11.37
N PHE A 112 -18.28 0.87 11.02
CA PHE A 112 -17.89 0.60 9.62
C PHE A 112 -19.06 0.58 8.66
N ARG A 113 -20.22 0.03 9.05
CA ARG A 113 -21.45 0.09 8.23
C ARG A 113 -21.93 1.53 8.04
N SER A 114 -21.78 2.40 9.04
CA SER A 114 -22.18 3.81 8.94
C SER A 114 -21.33 4.66 7.99
N VAL A 115 -20.09 4.22 7.69
CA VAL A 115 -19.14 4.93 6.81
C VAL A 115 -18.81 4.16 5.53
N GLN A 116 -19.54 3.08 5.23
CA GLN A 116 -19.24 2.20 4.09
C GLN A 116 -19.42 2.89 2.73
N ASP A 117 -20.24 3.94 2.69
CA ASP A 117 -20.50 4.78 1.52
C ASP A 117 -19.29 5.64 1.11
N LEU A 118 -18.34 5.87 2.02
CA LEU A 118 -17.04 6.49 1.69
C LEU A 118 -16.14 5.57 0.86
N GLY A 119 -16.39 4.25 0.90
CA GLY A 119 -15.63 3.24 0.17
C GLY A 119 -16.55 2.14 -0.39
N PRO A 120 -17.52 2.47 -1.26
CA PRO A 120 -18.66 1.60 -1.58
C PRO A 120 -18.25 0.30 -2.28
N LEU A 121 -17.10 0.30 -2.97
CA LEU A 121 -16.57 -0.89 -3.64
C LEU A 121 -15.71 -1.78 -2.73
N HIS A 122 -15.32 -1.32 -1.53
CA HIS A 122 -14.26 -1.97 -0.73
C HIS A 122 -14.72 -2.24 0.70
N ASN A 123 -15.27 -1.24 1.40
CA ASN A 123 -15.71 -1.40 2.80
C ASN A 123 -16.73 -2.54 2.99
N PRO A 124 -17.75 -2.72 2.12
CA PRO A 124 -18.66 -3.85 2.25
C PRO A 124 -17.96 -5.22 2.19
N ALA A 125 -16.96 -5.37 1.31
CA ALA A 125 -16.18 -6.59 1.20
C ALA A 125 -15.26 -6.80 2.43
N ASN A 126 -14.71 -5.72 3.00
CA ASN A 126 -13.95 -5.79 4.24
C ASN A 126 -14.83 -6.27 5.41
N ILE A 127 -16.04 -5.69 5.57
CA ILE A 127 -17.01 -6.08 6.60
C ILE A 127 -17.39 -7.55 6.44
N MET A 128 -17.73 -7.98 5.22
CA MET A 128 -18.06 -9.39 4.93
C MET A 128 -16.91 -10.34 5.30
N GLY A 129 -15.68 -9.97 4.96
CA GLY A 129 -14.48 -10.74 5.33
C GLY A 129 -14.27 -10.83 6.84
N ILE A 130 -14.50 -9.74 7.57
CA ILE A 130 -14.41 -9.71 9.04
C ILE A 130 -15.45 -10.65 9.65
N GLU A 131 -16.72 -10.52 9.25
CA GLU A 131 -17.81 -11.34 9.78
C GLU A 131 -17.63 -12.82 9.45
N ALA A 132 -17.17 -13.13 8.23
CA ALA A 132 -16.83 -14.50 7.82
C ALA A 132 -15.73 -15.08 8.72
N ALA A 133 -14.65 -14.32 8.94
CA ALA A 133 -13.56 -14.78 9.78
C ALA A 133 -13.97 -14.94 11.25
N GLN A 134 -14.81 -14.05 11.79
CA GLN A 134 -15.34 -14.17 13.16
C GLN A 134 -16.23 -15.42 13.35
N LYS A 135 -16.93 -15.85 12.31
CA LYS A 135 -17.70 -17.11 12.35
C LYS A 135 -16.78 -18.34 12.40
N VAL A 136 -15.63 -18.29 11.73
CA VAL A 136 -14.66 -19.38 11.67
C VAL A 136 -13.75 -19.42 12.91
N LEU A 137 -13.38 -18.24 13.44
CA LEU A 137 -12.47 -18.06 14.58
C LEU A 137 -13.13 -17.26 15.73
N PRO A 138 -14.25 -17.71 16.31
CA PRO A 138 -15.07 -16.89 17.22
C PRO A 138 -14.39 -16.51 18.54
N ASN A 139 -13.36 -17.26 18.95
CA ASN A 139 -12.66 -17.04 20.21
C ASN A 139 -11.34 -16.27 20.04
N VAL A 140 -10.99 -15.87 18.82
CA VAL A 140 -9.77 -15.13 18.51
C VAL A 140 -10.12 -13.64 18.44
N PRO A 141 -9.32 -12.71 18.98
CA PRO A 141 -9.54 -11.29 18.79
C PRO A 141 -9.29 -10.89 17.33
N HIS A 142 -10.29 -10.23 16.73
CA HIS A 142 -10.19 -9.63 15.40
C HIS A 142 -9.85 -8.15 15.56
N CYS A 143 -8.88 -7.66 14.79
CA CYS A 143 -8.42 -6.27 14.81
C CYS A 143 -8.61 -5.65 13.42
N ALA A 144 -9.02 -4.40 13.35
CA ALA A 144 -9.13 -3.64 12.11
C ALA A 144 -7.98 -2.64 12.00
N ILE A 145 -7.31 -2.65 10.85
CA ILE A 145 -6.22 -1.74 10.50
C ILE A 145 -6.67 -0.98 9.26
N MET A 146 -6.92 0.32 9.42
CA MET A 146 -7.50 1.16 8.37
C MET A 146 -6.43 1.85 7.55
N ASP A 147 -6.52 1.78 6.22
CA ASP A 147 -5.58 2.49 5.32
C ASP A 147 -5.65 4.02 5.51
N THR A 148 -6.76 4.55 6.03
CA THR A 148 -6.98 5.98 6.29
C THR A 148 -6.43 6.47 7.62
N ALA A 149 -6.05 5.58 8.55
CA ALA A 149 -5.74 5.96 9.94
C ALA A 149 -4.45 6.80 10.04
N TRP A 150 -3.39 6.42 9.32
CA TRP A 150 -2.11 7.15 9.25
C TRP A 150 -2.28 8.64 8.90
N HIS A 151 -3.25 8.93 8.04
CA HIS A 151 -3.49 10.26 7.48
C HIS A 151 -4.29 11.17 8.41
N GLN A 152 -4.80 10.67 9.53
CA GLN A 152 -5.60 11.48 10.47
C GLN A 152 -4.80 12.56 11.21
N THR A 153 -3.47 12.60 10.99
CA THR A 153 -2.57 13.65 11.47
C THR A 153 -2.52 14.88 10.54
N MET A 154 -3.10 14.83 9.34
CA MET A 154 -3.16 15.98 8.43
C MET A 154 -3.84 17.21 9.09
N PRO A 155 -3.29 18.42 8.91
CA PRO A 155 -3.95 19.64 9.38
C PRO A 155 -5.18 19.97 8.52
N ASP A 156 -6.09 20.78 9.09
CA ASP A 156 -7.38 21.14 8.47
C ASP A 156 -7.24 21.76 7.08
N TYR A 157 -6.30 22.67 6.90
CA TYR A 157 -6.04 23.31 5.61
C TYR A 157 -5.49 22.37 4.55
N ALA A 158 -5.00 21.18 4.92
CA ALA A 158 -4.53 20.15 3.97
C ALA A 158 -5.64 19.15 3.61
N PHE A 159 -6.51 18.81 4.57
CA PHE A 159 -7.56 17.83 4.33
C PHE A 159 -8.90 18.41 3.87
N MET A 160 -9.16 19.69 4.13
CA MET A 160 -10.39 20.35 3.73
C MET A 160 -10.36 20.70 2.25
N TYR A 161 -11.46 20.44 1.56
CA TYR A 161 -11.70 20.93 0.20
C TYR A 161 -12.32 22.34 0.23
N ALA A 162 -12.00 23.15 -0.77
CA ALA A 162 -12.58 24.47 -0.98
C ALA A 162 -13.98 24.38 -1.64
N ILE A 163 -14.92 23.76 -0.93
CA ILE A 163 -16.30 23.43 -1.35
C ILE A 163 -17.29 23.91 -0.27
N PRO A 164 -18.62 23.86 -0.51
CA PRO A 164 -19.59 24.22 0.52
C PRO A 164 -19.32 23.51 1.85
N ARG A 165 -19.16 24.30 2.92
CA ARG A 165 -18.81 23.80 4.27
C ARG A 165 -19.77 22.72 4.77
N GLU A 166 -21.03 22.82 4.36
CA GLU A 166 -22.08 21.86 4.67
C GLU A 166 -21.69 20.42 4.31
N TRP A 167 -21.00 20.21 3.18
CA TRP A 167 -20.65 18.86 2.72
C TRP A 167 -19.64 18.17 3.65
N TYR A 168 -18.72 18.94 4.22
CA TYR A 168 -17.87 18.44 5.29
C TYR A 168 -18.69 18.13 6.55
N THR A 169 -19.51 19.08 7.00
CA THR A 169 -20.20 18.94 8.30
C THR A 169 -21.28 17.85 8.31
N LYS A 170 -21.92 17.57 7.17
CA LYS A 170 -23.00 16.60 7.05
C LYS A 170 -22.55 15.24 6.50
N TYR A 171 -21.61 15.23 5.56
CA TYR A 171 -21.21 14.01 4.84
C TYR A 171 -19.74 13.65 5.05
N ALA A 172 -19.02 14.37 5.93
CA ALA A 172 -17.60 14.18 6.16
C ALA A 172 -16.77 14.18 4.87
N ALA A 173 -17.16 15.02 3.89
CA ALA A 173 -16.46 15.19 2.63
C ALA A 173 -15.13 15.93 2.86
N ARG A 174 -14.04 15.16 2.99
CA ARG A 174 -12.67 15.61 3.20
C ARG A 174 -11.70 14.67 2.51
N LYS A 175 -10.44 15.08 2.41
CA LYS A 175 -9.35 14.16 2.10
C LYS A 175 -9.14 13.20 3.27
N TYR A 176 -9.10 11.91 2.96
CA TYR A 176 -8.78 10.84 3.91
C TYR A 176 -7.42 10.22 3.59
N GLY A 177 -7.12 9.98 2.32
CA GLY A 177 -5.90 9.30 1.90
C GLY A 177 -5.90 7.79 2.18
N PHE A 178 -5.10 7.04 1.42
CA PHE A 178 -5.01 5.57 1.53
C PHE A 178 -3.55 5.10 1.51
N HIS A 179 -3.31 3.80 1.49
CA HIS A 179 -1.96 3.20 1.62
C HIS A 179 -1.25 3.58 2.94
N GLY A 180 -2.00 3.88 4.00
CA GLY A 180 -1.47 4.37 5.27
C GLY A 180 -0.49 3.42 5.94
N THR A 181 -0.74 2.11 5.89
CA THR A 181 0.17 1.07 6.41
C THR A 181 1.51 1.07 5.67
N SER A 182 1.48 1.23 4.35
CA SER A 182 2.69 1.32 3.53
C SER A 182 3.50 2.58 3.83
N PHE A 183 2.82 3.73 3.96
CA PHE A 183 3.47 4.99 4.33
C PHE A 183 4.05 4.96 5.74
N LEU A 184 3.33 4.37 6.70
CA LEU A 184 3.82 4.17 8.06
C LEU A 184 5.10 3.35 8.08
N TYR A 185 5.10 2.19 7.41
CA TYR A 185 6.26 1.31 7.35
C TYR A 185 7.46 2.03 6.74
N THR A 186 7.29 2.57 5.53
CA THR A 186 8.39 3.18 4.77
C THR A 186 8.88 4.49 5.37
N SER A 187 8.02 5.27 6.03
CA SER A 187 8.42 6.46 6.79
C SER A 187 9.37 6.10 7.93
N LYS A 188 8.99 5.10 8.74
CA LYS A 188 9.80 4.65 9.89
C LYS A 188 11.10 3.97 9.42
N ARG A 189 11.07 3.20 8.34
CA ARG A 189 12.29 2.64 7.72
C ARG A 189 13.23 3.71 7.19
N ALA A 190 12.70 4.72 6.48
CA ALA A 190 13.51 5.83 6.00
C ALA A 190 14.20 6.59 7.14
N ALA A 191 13.52 6.80 8.27
CA ALA A 191 14.13 7.42 9.45
C ALA A 191 15.33 6.61 9.98
N VAL A 192 15.21 5.28 10.04
CA VAL A 192 16.31 4.39 10.43
C VAL A 192 17.49 4.51 9.48
N LEU A 193 17.25 4.49 8.16
CA LEU A 193 18.29 4.65 7.14
C LEU A 193 18.96 6.04 7.16
N LEU A 194 18.24 7.06 7.59
CA LEU A 194 18.78 8.41 7.82
C LEU A 194 19.55 8.53 9.14
N GLY A 195 19.51 7.52 10.02
CA GLY A 195 20.08 7.58 11.36
C GLY A 195 19.36 8.59 12.28
N LYS A 196 18.08 8.83 12.05
CA LYS A 196 17.27 9.82 12.77
C LYS A 196 16.09 9.16 13.48
N GLN A 197 15.55 9.83 14.50
CA GLN A 197 14.24 9.46 15.04
C GLN A 197 13.14 9.85 14.05
N PRO A 198 12.02 9.10 13.97
CA PRO A 198 10.93 9.45 13.04
C PRO A 198 10.45 10.89 13.16
N LYS A 199 10.32 11.40 14.40
CA LYS A 199 9.88 12.77 14.68
C LYS A 199 10.82 13.87 14.15
N ASP A 200 12.06 13.51 13.81
CA ASP A 200 13.10 14.43 13.32
C ASP A 200 13.32 14.28 11.80
N THR A 201 12.35 13.70 11.09
CA THR A 201 12.41 13.46 9.64
C THR A 201 11.26 14.08 8.87
N ASN A 202 11.59 14.65 7.71
CA ASN A 202 10.65 15.04 6.68
C ASN A 202 10.93 14.23 5.41
N VAL A 203 9.97 13.42 4.97
CA VAL A 203 10.15 12.54 3.80
C VAL A 203 8.98 12.64 2.84
N ILE A 204 9.26 12.48 1.55
CA ILE A 204 8.23 12.32 0.52
C ILE A 204 8.23 10.85 0.10
N ILE A 205 7.10 10.18 0.25
CA ILE A 205 6.99 8.75 -0.05
C ILE A 205 6.11 8.56 -1.28
N CYS A 206 6.67 7.96 -2.32
CA CYS A 206 6.05 7.61 -3.57
C CYS A 206 5.68 6.11 -3.54
N HIS A 207 4.46 5.79 -3.12
CA HIS A 207 3.90 4.44 -3.24
C HIS A 207 3.36 4.25 -4.66
N ILE A 208 4.12 3.56 -5.52
CA ILE A 208 3.76 3.38 -6.93
C ILE A 208 3.49 1.90 -7.20
N GLY A 209 2.20 1.57 -7.30
CA GLY A 209 1.72 0.25 -7.71
C GLY A 209 0.64 0.38 -8.77
N ASN A 210 -0.27 -0.61 -8.84
CA ASN A 210 -1.43 -0.49 -9.71
C ASN A 210 -2.32 0.70 -9.31
N GLY A 211 -2.55 0.86 -8.00
CA GLY A 211 -2.90 2.14 -7.39
C GLY A 211 -1.63 2.86 -6.95
N ALA A 212 -1.60 4.18 -7.08
CA ALA A 212 -0.41 4.97 -6.77
C ALA A 212 -0.77 6.22 -5.98
N SER A 213 0.05 6.57 -4.98
CA SER A 213 -0.13 7.79 -4.20
C SER A 213 1.20 8.31 -3.66
N VAL A 214 1.26 9.61 -3.40
CA VAL A 214 2.38 10.25 -2.72
C VAL A 214 1.93 10.74 -1.35
N CYS A 215 2.79 10.62 -0.34
CA CYS A 215 2.57 11.18 1.00
C CYS A 215 3.72 12.12 1.36
N ALA A 216 3.39 13.33 1.81
CA ALA A 216 4.30 14.23 2.50
C ALA A 216 4.27 13.88 3.99
N VAL A 217 5.42 13.51 4.54
CA VAL A 217 5.60 13.22 5.97
C VAL A 217 6.39 14.37 6.58
N LYS A 218 5.84 14.98 7.62
CA LYS A 218 6.47 16.06 8.38
C LYS A 218 6.65 15.62 9.82
N ASN A 219 7.88 15.67 10.34
CA ASN A 219 8.20 15.23 11.70
C ASN A 219 7.62 13.83 12.02
N GLY A 220 7.78 12.89 11.07
CA GLY A 220 7.33 11.51 11.21
C GLY A 220 5.80 11.29 11.19
N GLN A 221 5.02 12.28 10.80
CA GLN A 221 3.56 12.21 10.70
C GLN A 221 3.07 12.59 9.30
N CYS A 222 1.91 12.08 8.89
CA CYS A 222 1.29 12.49 7.64
C CYS A 222 0.96 13.98 7.68
N TYR A 223 1.45 14.71 6.69
CA TYR A 223 1.18 16.14 6.53
C TYR A 223 0.27 16.42 5.34
N ASP A 224 0.43 15.67 4.25
CA ASP A 224 -0.45 15.69 3.08
C ASP A 224 -0.33 14.34 2.34
N THR A 225 -1.32 14.03 1.52
CA THR A 225 -1.37 12.83 0.67
C THR A 225 -2.15 13.09 -0.61
N SER A 226 -1.76 12.41 -1.69
CA SER A 226 -2.29 12.71 -3.03
C SER A 226 -3.69 12.17 -3.24
N MET A 227 -4.03 11.05 -2.58
CA MET A 227 -5.39 10.51 -2.65
C MET A 227 -6.33 11.30 -1.74
N GLY A 228 -7.57 11.40 -2.17
CA GLY A 228 -8.57 12.32 -1.65
C GLY A 228 -9.55 11.67 -0.69
N LEU A 229 -10.82 12.00 -0.91
CA LEU A 229 -11.98 11.29 -0.35
C LEU A 229 -11.98 9.81 -0.77
N THR A 230 -11.57 9.54 -2.01
CA THR A 230 -11.51 8.18 -2.58
C THR A 230 -10.12 7.91 -3.16
N PRO A 231 -9.78 6.64 -3.46
CA PRO A 231 -8.52 6.30 -4.12
C PRO A 231 -8.40 6.78 -5.58
N LEU A 232 -9.36 7.55 -6.10
CA LEU A 232 -9.35 8.06 -7.48
C LEU A 232 -8.44 9.28 -7.66
N ASP A 233 -8.38 10.15 -6.65
CA ASP A 233 -7.64 11.42 -6.71
C ASP A 233 -6.11 11.19 -6.75
N GLY A 234 -5.38 12.18 -7.26
CA GLY A 234 -3.93 12.20 -7.22
C GLY A 234 -3.24 11.77 -8.51
N LEU A 235 -2.43 10.72 -8.42
CA LEU A 235 -1.55 10.27 -9.51
C LEU A 235 -2.30 9.57 -10.65
N VAL A 236 -1.67 9.51 -11.82
CA VAL A 236 -2.06 8.56 -12.88
C VAL A 236 -1.82 7.14 -12.35
N MET A 237 -2.79 6.25 -12.54
CA MET A 237 -2.72 4.87 -12.05
C MET A 237 -3.00 3.87 -13.19
N GLY A 238 -3.00 2.57 -12.90
CA GLY A 238 -3.21 1.55 -13.95
C GLY A 238 -4.53 1.74 -14.70
N THR A 239 -5.63 1.89 -13.96
CA THR A 239 -6.98 2.07 -14.54
C THR A 239 -7.73 3.30 -14.03
N ARG A 240 -7.17 4.04 -13.08
CA ARG A 240 -7.78 5.23 -12.49
C ARG A 240 -7.22 6.49 -13.12
N SER A 241 -8.07 7.49 -13.34
CA SER A 241 -7.68 8.74 -13.99
C SER A 241 -6.64 9.54 -13.21
N GLY A 242 -6.67 9.48 -11.87
CA GLY A 242 -6.04 10.49 -11.05
C GLY A 242 -6.80 11.81 -11.11
N GLU A 243 -6.10 12.88 -10.74
CA GLU A 243 -6.61 14.24 -10.77
C GLU A 243 -6.94 14.69 -12.21
N VAL A 244 -8.19 15.15 -12.40
CA VAL A 244 -8.70 15.77 -13.63
C VAL A 244 -9.46 17.05 -13.28
N ASP A 245 -9.75 17.88 -14.28
CA ASP A 245 -10.64 19.02 -14.09
C ASP A 245 -12.00 18.56 -13.53
N PRO A 246 -12.47 19.10 -12.38
CA PRO A 246 -13.77 18.75 -11.81
C PRO A 246 -14.97 18.93 -12.74
N ALA A 247 -14.88 19.79 -13.77
CA ALA A 247 -15.92 19.99 -14.77
C ALA A 247 -15.91 18.93 -15.90
N LEU A 248 -14.80 18.21 -16.08
CA LEU A 248 -14.63 17.23 -17.15
C LEU A 248 -15.66 16.08 -17.09
N PRO A 249 -15.88 15.40 -15.93
CA PRO A 249 -16.85 14.31 -15.85
C PRO A 249 -18.26 14.77 -16.28
N PHE A 250 -18.71 15.93 -15.80
CA PHE A 250 -20.02 16.47 -16.16
C PHE A 250 -20.12 16.88 -17.62
N TYR A 251 -19.03 17.40 -18.20
CA TYR A 251 -18.98 17.69 -19.63
C TYR A 251 -19.18 16.42 -20.46
N ILE A 252 -18.47 15.35 -20.13
CA ILE A 252 -18.58 14.06 -20.84
C ILE A 252 -19.96 13.45 -20.64
N MET A 253 -20.49 13.40 -19.41
CA MET A 253 -21.84 12.89 -19.13
C MET A 253 -22.91 13.59 -19.96
N ARG A 254 -22.85 14.93 -20.09
CA ARG A 254 -23.79 15.68 -20.94
C ARG A 254 -23.66 15.35 -22.44
N LYS A 255 -22.49 14.90 -22.89
CA LYS A 255 -22.24 14.54 -24.29
C LYS A 255 -22.64 13.10 -24.61
N THR A 256 -22.43 12.18 -23.67
CA THR A 256 -22.62 10.74 -23.88
C THR A 256 -23.94 10.22 -23.32
N GLY A 257 -24.59 10.99 -22.45
CA GLY A 257 -25.75 10.53 -21.67
C GLY A 257 -25.39 9.57 -20.53
N MET A 258 -24.10 9.43 -20.20
CA MET A 258 -23.65 8.57 -19.10
C MET A 258 -24.28 9.00 -17.77
N THR A 259 -24.70 8.00 -17.01
CA THR A 259 -25.10 8.13 -15.61
C THR A 259 -23.88 8.40 -14.71
N ALA A 260 -24.13 8.80 -13.46
CA ALA A 260 -23.07 9.01 -12.48
C ALA A 260 -22.26 7.72 -12.23
N ASP A 261 -22.93 6.56 -12.14
CA ASP A 261 -22.29 5.27 -11.90
C ASP A 261 -21.42 4.82 -13.10
N GLU A 262 -21.89 5.08 -14.32
CA GLU A 262 -21.10 4.80 -15.53
C GLU A 262 -19.86 5.68 -15.61
N MET A 263 -19.97 6.95 -15.20
CA MET A 263 -18.85 7.87 -15.12
C MET A 263 -17.85 7.47 -14.03
N ASP A 264 -18.32 7.13 -12.83
CA ASP A 264 -17.46 6.63 -11.74
C ASP A 264 -16.69 5.37 -12.19
N LYS A 265 -17.38 4.42 -12.83
CA LYS A 265 -16.76 3.23 -13.39
C LYS A 265 -15.76 3.56 -14.51
N ALA A 266 -16.06 4.54 -15.37
CA ALA A 266 -15.15 4.96 -16.43
C ALA A 266 -13.85 5.56 -15.84
N LEU A 267 -13.97 6.43 -14.83
CA LEU A 267 -12.83 7.06 -14.16
C LEU A 267 -12.02 6.07 -13.34
N ASN A 268 -12.63 5.05 -12.73
CA ASN A 268 -11.94 4.06 -11.90
C ASN A 268 -11.37 2.86 -12.66
N LYS A 269 -12.00 2.45 -13.76
CA LYS A 269 -11.71 1.15 -14.42
C LYS A 269 -11.33 1.26 -15.89
N LYS A 270 -11.59 2.39 -16.55
CA LYS A 270 -11.33 2.57 -17.99
C LYS A 270 -10.41 3.76 -18.30
N SER A 271 -9.80 4.36 -17.27
CA SER A 271 -8.95 5.54 -17.39
C SER A 271 -7.49 5.17 -17.05
N GLY A 272 -6.67 6.16 -16.69
CA GLY A 272 -5.27 5.92 -16.33
C GLY A 272 -4.46 5.40 -17.50
N LEU A 273 -3.45 4.59 -17.22
CA LEU A 273 -2.59 4.00 -18.26
C LEU A 273 -3.38 3.17 -19.27
N LEU A 274 -4.40 2.43 -18.81
CA LEU A 274 -5.28 1.69 -19.70
C LEU A 274 -6.02 2.62 -20.67
N GLY A 275 -6.53 3.75 -20.19
CA GLY A 275 -7.22 4.72 -21.03
C GLY A 275 -6.30 5.43 -22.03
N ILE A 276 -5.04 5.69 -21.64
CA ILE A 276 -4.06 6.36 -22.52
C ILE A 276 -3.53 5.41 -23.61
N THR A 277 -3.22 4.17 -23.22
CA THR A 277 -2.64 3.17 -24.14
C THR A 277 -3.69 2.38 -24.92
N GLU A 278 -4.96 2.52 -24.53
CA GLU A 278 -6.11 1.76 -25.04
C GLU A 278 -6.03 0.23 -24.81
N LYS A 279 -4.96 -0.25 -24.15
CA LYS A 279 -4.63 -1.68 -24.11
C LYS A 279 -4.00 -2.16 -22.80
N TYR A 280 -3.05 -1.41 -22.25
CA TYR A 280 -2.21 -1.88 -21.15
C TYR A 280 -2.43 -1.08 -19.87
N ALA A 281 -2.65 -1.77 -18.76
CA ALA A 281 -2.63 -1.20 -17.41
C ALA A 281 -1.34 -1.52 -16.64
N ASP A 282 -0.64 -2.58 -17.05
CA ASP A 282 0.59 -3.07 -16.44
C ASP A 282 1.81 -2.35 -17.03
N ARG A 283 2.63 -1.75 -16.16
CA ARG A 283 3.81 -0.98 -16.60
C ARG A 283 4.83 -1.85 -17.32
N ARG A 284 4.89 -3.16 -17.06
CA ARG A 284 5.83 -4.07 -17.75
C ARG A 284 5.48 -4.19 -19.23
N ASP A 285 4.19 -4.34 -19.54
CA ASP A 285 3.72 -4.40 -20.93
C ASP A 285 3.92 -3.06 -21.64
N ILE A 286 3.69 -1.95 -20.93
CA ILE A 286 3.93 -0.59 -21.42
C ILE A 286 5.41 -0.38 -21.73
N GLU A 287 6.33 -0.75 -20.84
CA GLU A 287 7.78 -0.62 -21.06
C GLU A 287 8.23 -1.42 -22.30
N VAL A 288 7.71 -2.65 -22.48
CA VAL A 288 7.98 -3.46 -23.68
C VAL A 288 7.42 -2.79 -24.94
N ALA A 289 6.20 -2.28 -24.91
CA ALA A 289 5.56 -1.62 -26.05
C ALA A 289 6.28 -0.31 -26.43
N THR A 290 6.70 0.48 -25.43
CA THR A 290 7.52 1.67 -25.62
C THR A 290 8.85 1.33 -26.30
N ALA A 291 9.54 0.28 -25.86
CA ALA A 291 10.78 -0.18 -26.50
C ALA A 291 10.57 -0.63 -27.96
N ALA A 292 9.37 -1.11 -28.30
CA ALA A 292 8.95 -1.43 -29.66
C ALA A 292 8.48 -0.19 -30.47
N GLY A 293 8.52 1.02 -29.90
CA GLY A 293 8.21 2.28 -30.57
C GLY A 293 6.76 2.75 -30.43
N ASP A 294 5.95 2.12 -29.57
CA ASP A 294 4.56 2.52 -29.35
C ASP A 294 4.45 3.91 -28.69
N LYS A 295 3.83 4.86 -29.40
CA LYS A 295 3.78 6.26 -28.98
C LYS A 295 2.82 6.52 -27.82
N LEU A 296 1.75 5.74 -27.70
CA LEU A 296 0.80 5.90 -26.59
C LEU A 296 1.38 5.36 -25.28
N SER A 297 2.15 4.28 -25.36
CA SER A 297 2.90 3.72 -24.22
C SER A 297 3.95 4.70 -23.73
N GLU A 298 4.72 5.31 -24.64
CA GLU A 298 5.69 6.37 -24.28
C GLU A 298 4.98 7.59 -23.64
N LEU A 299 3.88 8.05 -24.24
CA LEU A 299 3.07 9.14 -23.69
C LEU A 299 2.56 8.80 -22.28
N SER A 300 2.15 7.55 -22.03
CA SER A 300 1.63 7.12 -20.73
C SER A 300 2.70 7.19 -19.64
N ILE A 301 3.95 6.81 -19.95
CA ILE A 301 5.11 6.92 -19.06
C ILE A 301 5.39 8.40 -18.76
N ASP A 302 5.40 9.25 -19.78
CA ASP A 302 5.64 10.69 -19.62
C ASP A 302 4.58 11.35 -18.74
N MET A 303 3.29 11.03 -18.97
CA MET A 303 2.19 11.56 -18.17
C MET A 303 2.27 11.11 -16.71
N GLU A 304 2.57 9.83 -16.45
CA GLU A 304 2.73 9.28 -15.10
C GLU A 304 3.91 9.94 -14.38
N ALA A 305 5.10 9.95 -15.01
CA ALA A 305 6.31 10.53 -14.43
C ALA A 305 6.20 12.04 -14.21
N TYR A 306 5.58 12.77 -15.14
CA TYR A 306 5.34 14.21 -15.00
C TYR A 306 4.37 14.51 -13.84
N ARG A 307 3.29 13.74 -13.71
CA ARG A 307 2.36 13.90 -12.57
C ARG A 307 3.06 13.64 -11.25
N LEU A 308 3.88 12.59 -11.18
CA LEU A 308 4.66 12.27 -9.99
C LEU A 308 5.66 13.37 -9.64
N LYS A 309 6.39 13.89 -10.63
CA LYS A 309 7.32 15.02 -10.48
C LYS A 309 6.64 16.25 -9.87
N LYS A 310 5.44 16.59 -10.36
CA LYS A 310 4.64 17.69 -9.80
C LYS A 310 4.29 17.48 -8.33
N TYR A 311 3.93 16.26 -7.93
CA TYR A 311 3.64 15.94 -6.53
C TYR A 311 4.89 15.99 -5.64
N VAL A 312 6.04 15.54 -6.15
CA VAL A 312 7.32 15.71 -5.45
C VAL A 312 7.59 17.20 -5.23
N GLY A 313 7.50 18.02 -6.27
CA GLY A 313 7.71 19.48 -6.16
C GLY A 313 6.73 20.16 -5.21
N SER A 314 5.43 19.82 -5.27
CA SER A 314 4.41 20.41 -4.38
C SER A 314 4.67 20.05 -2.92
N TYR A 315 5.09 18.81 -2.64
CA TYR A 315 5.38 18.37 -1.29
C TYR A 315 6.73 18.83 -0.76
N MET A 316 7.72 19.07 -1.63
CA MET A 316 8.91 19.80 -1.25
C MET A 316 8.56 21.22 -0.77
N ALA A 317 7.70 21.92 -1.52
CA ALA A 317 7.23 23.25 -1.13
C ALA A 317 6.42 23.22 0.18
N ALA A 318 5.57 22.21 0.37
CA ALA A 318 4.73 22.05 1.56
C ALA A 318 5.55 21.72 2.83
N LEU A 319 6.64 20.94 2.69
CA LEU A 319 7.50 20.53 3.79
C LEU A 319 8.59 21.57 4.11
N GLY A 320 9.07 22.32 3.11
CA GLY A 320 10.14 23.32 3.21
C GLY A 320 11.54 22.71 3.31
N HIS A 321 11.69 21.62 4.07
CA HIS A 321 12.90 20.80 4.15
C HIS A 321 12.54 19.33 3.93
N VAL A 322 13.30 18.63 3.09
CA VAL A 322 13.10 17.21 2.78
C VAL A 322 14.41 16.47 2.99
N ASP A 323 14.40 15.46 3.88
CA ASP A 323 15.56 14.61 4.14
C ASP A 323 15.70 13.52 3.07
N ALA A 324 14.57 12.92 2.66
CA ALA A 324 14.56 11.85 1.68
C ALA A 324 13.29 11.78 0.83
N ILE A 325 13.46 11.25 -0.39
CA ILE A 325 12.39 10.72 -1.23
C ILE A 325 12.46 9.20 -1.20
N VAL A 326 11.34 8.53 -0.99
CA VAL A 326 11.25 7.07 -0.93
C VAL A 326 10.38 6.58 -2.07
N PHE A 327 10.87 5.63 -2.87
CA PHE A 327 10.04 4.86 -3.78
C PHE A 327 9.71 3.50 -3.17
N THR A 328 8.44 3.09 -3.29
CA THR A 328 7.96 1.81 -2.77
C THR A 328 6.82 1.26 -3.63
N ALA A 329 6.34 0.09 -3.23
CA ALA A 329 5.37 -0.75 -3.93
C ALA A 329 5.88 -1.26 -5.28
N GLY A 330 5.07 -2.10 -5.94
CA GLY A 330 5.54 -2.94 -7.05
C GLY A 330 6.30 -2.20 -8.16
N VAL A 331 5.81 -1.04 -8.61
CA VAL A 331 6.44 -0.23 -9.67
C VAL A 331 7.55 0.65 -9.09
N GLY A 332 7.34 1.27 -7.92
CA GLY A 332 8.36 2.10 -7.29
C GLY A 332 9.64 1.32 -6.95
N GLU A 333 9.51 0.04 -6.60
CA GLU A 333 10.60 -0.90 -6.36
C GLU A 333 11.32 -1.34 -7.65
N ARG A 334 10.58 -1.51 -8.76
CA ARG A 334 11.07 -2.26 -9.94
C ARG A 334 11.07 -1.49 -11.26
N SER A 335 10.77 -0.20 -11.28
CA SER A 335 10.81 0.60 -12.52
C SER A 335 11.83 1.75 -12.40
N PRO A 336 13.11 1.49 -12.76
CA PRO A 336 14.14 2.52 -12.85
C PRO A 336 13.73 3.70 -13.75
N ILE A 337 13.01 3.43 -14.84
CA ILE A 337 12.55 4.45 -15.79
C ILE A 337 11.58 5.45 -15.16
N ILE A 338 10.58 4.98 -14.38
CA ILE A 338 9.64 5.87 -13.70
C ILE A 338 10.35 6.70 -12.63
N ARG A 339 11.25 6.09 -11.85
CA ARG A 339 12.06 6.83 -10.86
C ARG A 339 12.93 7.91 -11.50
N LYS A 340 13.63 7.57 -12.59
CA LYS A 340 14.46 8.51 -13.34
C LYS A 340 13.63 9.67 -13.87
N ARG A 341 12.59 9.40 -14.68
CA ARG A 341 11.81 10.45 -15.35
C ARG A 341 11.07 11.36 -14.36
N SER A 342 10.64 10.82 -13.22
CA SER A 342 9.96 11.61 -12.18
C SER A 342 10.89 12.53 -11.39
N LEU A 343 12.20 12.24 -11.32
CA LEU A 343 13.17 13.07 -10.60
C LEU A 343 14.08 13.91 -11.50
N GLU A 344 14.15 13.62 -12.79
CA GLU A 344 14.96 14.37 -13.75
C GLU A 344 14.64 15.87 -13.76
N GLY A 345 15.66 16.73 -13.76
CA GLY A 345 15.49 18.19 -13.76
C GLY A 345 15.24 18.80 -12.37
N LEU A 346 15.38 18.01 -11.29
CA LEU A 346 15.27 18.48 -9.91
C LEU A 346 16.64 18.68 -9.22
N GLU A 347 17.74 18.67 -9.97
CA GLU A 347 19.11 18.75 -9.45
C GLU A 347 19.36 20.06 -8.69
N GLU A 348 18.84 21.18 -9.20
CA GLU A 348 18.91 22.49 -8.54
C GLU A 348 18.11 22.57 -7.24
N PHE A 349 17.11 21.69 -7.07
CA PHE A 349 16.40 21.52 -5.82
C PHE A 349 17.10 20.55 -4.86
N GLY A 350 18.32 20.10 -5.20
CA GLY A 350 19.14 19.23 -4.37
C GLY A 350 18.82 17.74 -4.50
N ILE A 351 18.04 17.34 -5.50
CA ILE A 351 17.70 15.94 -5.80
C ILE A 351 18.56 15.48 -6.96
N LYS A 352 19.56 14.65 -6.69
CA LYS A 352 20.43 14.06 -7.72
C LYS A 352 20.37 12.54 -7.64
N ILE A 353 19.91 11.91 -8.70
CA ILE A 353 19.86 10.46 -8.82
C ILE A 353 21.15 9.95 -9.45
N ASP A 354 21.70 8.88 -8.90
CA ASP A 354 22.74 8.10 -9.57
C ASP A 354 22.06 7.09 -10.50
N LEU A 355 22.22 7.31 -11.81
CA LEU A 355 21.53 6.49 -12.83
C LEU A 355 21.97 5.03 -12.78
N GLN A 356 23.23 4.75 -12.43
CA GLN A 356 23.71 3.38 -12.32
C GLN A 356 23.11 2.69 -11.10
N LYS A 357 23.14 3.34 -9.93
CA LYS A 357 22.50 2.81 -8.72
C LYS A 357 20.99 2.62 -8.94
N ASN A 358 20.34 3.51 -9.69
CA ASN A 358 18.93 3.40 -10.02
C ASN A 358 18.61 2.15 -10.86
N GLU A 359 19.38 1.85 -11.90
CA GLU A 359 19.20 0.63 -12.71
C GLU A 359 19.46 -0.64 -11.89
N TRP A 360 20.47 -0.60 -11.04
CA TRP A 360 20.84 -1.69 -10.13
C TRP A 360 19.77 -1.96 -9.07
N SER A 361 19.01 -0.93 -8.69
CA SER A 361 17.93 -1.00 -7.70
C SER A 361 16.63 -1.58 -8.26
N PHE A 362 16.71 -2.78 -8.85
CA PHE A 362 15.55 -3.56 -9.24
C PHE A 362 15.55 -4.85 -8.42
N THR A 363 14.97 -4.75 -7.23
CA THR A 363 14.76 -5.84 -6.28
C THR A 363 13.64 -5.48 -5.31
N GLY A 364 12.90 -6.48 -4.82
CA GLY A 364 11.95 -6.33 -3.71
C GLY A 364 12.51 -6.86 -2.38
N ASN A 365 13.79 -7.25 -2.36
CA ASN A 365 14.42 -8.00 -1.28
C ASN A 365 15.52 -7.21 -0.54
N ALA A 366 15.78 -5.97 -0.94
CA ALA A 366 16.72 -5.08 -0.26
C ALA A 366 16.19 -3.64 -0.24
N GLU A 367 16.57 -2.91 0.80
CA GLU A 367 16.49 -1.45 0.82
C GLU A 367 17.74 -0.91 0.12
N THR A 368 17.59 0.08 -0.76
CA THR A 368 18.73 0.63 -1.53
C THR A 368 18.74 2.15 -1.49
N CYS A 369 19.93 2.73 -1.71
CA CYS A 369 20.11 4.17 -1.85
C CYS A 369 20.58 4.50 -3.27
N ILE A 370 19.76 5.25 -4.00
CA ILE A 370 19.99 5.58 -5.41
C ILE A 370 20.33 7.06 -5.63
N SER A 371 20.53 7.82 -4.56
CA SER A 371 21.03 9.20 -4.68
C SER A 371 22.51 9.21 -5.06
N ALA A 372 22.90 10.19 -5.88
CA ALA A 372 24.29 10.56 -6.06
C ALA A 372 24.90 11.01 -4.73
N ASP A 373 26.22 10.88 -4.60
CA ASP A 373 26.93 11.15 -3.35
C ASP A 373 26.83 12.63 -2.94
N ASP A 374 26.71 13.54 -3.92
CA ASP A 374 26.54 14.99 -3.74
C ASP A 374 25.06 15.44 -3.70
N SER A 375 24.11 14.50 -3.69
CA SER A 375 22.69 14.82 -3.51
C SER A 375 22.40 15.30 -2.08
N LYS A 376 21.71 16.45 -1.95
CA LYS A 376 21.30 16.98 -0.65
C LYS A 376 20.15 16.18 -0.05
N VAL A 377 19.24 15.71 -0.89
CA VAL A 377 18.12 14.85 -0.52
C VAL A 377 18.48 13.40 -0.83
N LYS A 378 18.32 12.49 0.14
CA LYS A 378 18.53 11.06 -0.11
C LYS A 378 17.39 10.49 -0.95
N ILE A 379 17.68 9.51 -1.79
CA ILE A 379 16.67 8.81 -2.59
C ILE A 379 16.78 7.34 -2.25
N PHE A 380 15.76 6.81 -1.59
CA PHE A 380 15.70 5.41 -1.17
C PHE A 380 14.68 4.64 -2.01
N VAL A 381 14.97 3.36 -2.23
CA VAL A 381 13.96 2.39 -2.66
C VAL A 381 13.77 1.42 -1.50
N ILE A 382 12.59 1.45 -0.90
CA ILE A 382 12.27 0.68 0.30
C ILE A 382 11.08 -0.22 -0.04
N PRO A 383 11.25 -1.55 -0.16
CA PRO A 383 10.11 -2.45 -0.35
C PRO A 383 9.15 -2.37 0.85
N THR A 384 7.87 -2.14 0.60
CA THR A 384 6.87 -1.99 1.68
C THR A 384 6.54 -3.33 2.33
N ASP A 385 6.18 -3.33 3.61
CA ASP A 385 5.69 -4.50 4.36
C ASP A 385 4.41 -4.13 5.12
N GLU A 386 3.28 -4.06 4.39
CA GLU A 386 1.99 -3.67 4.97
C GLU A 386 1.49 -4.73 5.96
N GLU A 387 1.69 -6.00 5.64
CA GLU A 387 1.30 -7.13 6.47
C GLU A 387 2.04 -7.14 7.81
N LEU A 388 3.31 -6.72 7.87
CA LEU A 388 4.02 -6.58 9.14
C LEU A 388 3.42 -5.50 10.03
N VAL A 389 2.98 -4.36 9.47
CA VAL A 389 2.27 -3.32 10.25
C VAL A 389 0.99 -3.89 10.83
N MET A 390 0.20 -4.59 10.01
CA MET A 390 -1.03 -5.24 10.47
C MET A 390 -0.76 -6.30 11.55
N THR A 391 0.31 -7.05 11.40
CA THR A 391 0.75 -8.09 12.34
C THR A 391 1.11 -7.49 13.70
N GLU A 392 1.94 -6.44 13.71
CA GLU A 392 2.37 -5.78 14.95
C GLU A 392 1.21 -5.06 15.65
N ASP A 393 0.33 -4.37 14.89
CA ASP A 393 -0.86 -3.73 15.43
C ASP A 393 -1.82 -4.76 16.07
N ALA A 394 -2.12 -5.86 15.36
CA ALA A 394 -3.01 -6.91 15.87
C ALA A 394 -2.44 -7.59 17.12
N TYR A 395 -1.14 -7.88 17.15
CA TYR A 395 -0.47 -8.41 18.33
C TYR A 395 -0.57 -7.44 19.52
N ALA A 396 -0.24 -6.17 19.29
CA ALA A 396 -0.21 -5.16 20.34
C ALA A 396 -1.61 -4.88 20.89
N LEU A 397 -2.64 -4.86 20.05
CA LEU A 397 -4.04 -4.74 20.42
C LEU A 397 -4.48 -5.92 21.29
N MET A 398 -4.20 -7.15 20.85
CA MET A 398 -4.48 -8.36 21.64
C MET A 398 -3.83 -8.30 23.03
N LYS A 399 -2.62 -7.73 23.16
CA LYS A 399 -1.94 -7.56 24.45
C LYS A 399 -2.40 -6.33 25.26
N GLY A 400 -3.24 -5.46 24.71
CA GLY A 400 -3.62 -4.20 25.35
C GLY A 400 -2.47 -3.17 25.45
N THR A 401 -1.48 -3.28 24.56
CA THR A 401 -0.27 -2.45 24.54
C THR A 401 -0.20 -1.47 23.37
N TYR A 402 -1.18 -1.52 22.47
CA TYR A 402 -1.22 -0.66 21.29
C TYR A 402 -1.67 0.77 21.63
N ASP A 403 -1.02 1.74 20.99
CA ASP A 403 -1.47 3.13 20.94
C ASP A 403 -1.32 3.67 19.51
N VAL A 404 -1.73 4.92 19.27
CA VAL A 404 -1.52 5.61 18.00
C VAL A 404 -0.06 5.50 17.54
N HIS A 405 0.15 5.39 16.23
CA HIS A 405 1.45 5.07 15.63
C HIS A 405 2.63 5.99 16.03
N THR A 406 2.34 7.20 16.52
CA THR A 406 3.31 8.17 17.03
C THR A 406 3.83 7.80 18.43
N ASN A 407 3.03 7.09 19.23
CA ASN A 407 3.36 6.60 20.56
C ASN A 407 3.72 5.11 20.57
N PHE A 408 3.56 4.41 19.45
CA PHE A 408 3.87 2.98 19.32
C PHE A 408 5.20 2.73 18.59
N THR A 409 6.03 1.88 19.19
CA THR A 409 7.33 1.51 18.64
C THR A 409 7.27 0.15 17.94
N TYR A 410 7.26 0.19 16.60
CA TYR A 410 7.36 -0.99 15.75
C TYR A 410 8.77 -1.60 15.75
N SER A 411 8.83 -2.91 15.53
CA SER A 411 10.09 -3.68 15.47
C SER A 411 11.01 -3.19 14.35
N PHE A 412 10.43 -2.77 13.22
CA PHE A 412 11.16 -2.27 12.06
C PHE A 412 11.74 -0.85 12.24
N GLN A 413 11.56 -0.21 13.40
CA GLN A 413 12.31 0.99 13.78
C GLN A 413 13.69 0.68 14.39
N SER A 414 13.99 -0.59 14.67
CA SER A 414 15.33 -0.98 15.09
C SER A 414 16.32 -0.87 13.91
N PRO A 415 17.54 -0.35 14.13
CA PRO A 415 18.62 -0.47 13.13
C PRO A 415 19.03 -1.94 12.89
N ASP A 416 18.76 -2.82 13.85
CA ASP A 416 19.05 -4.27 13.75
C ASP A 416 17.88 -5.06 13.15
N TYR A 417 16.83 -4.38 12.67
CA TYR A 417 15.69 -5.05 12.03
C TYR A 417 16.13 -5.78 10.76
N VAL A 418 15.72 -7.04 10.64
CA VAL A 418 15.96 -7.88 9.47
C VAL A 418 14.68 -8.57 9.07
N ASN A 419 14.25 -8.37 7.81
CA ASN A 419 13.21 -9.19 7.22
C ASN A 419 13.84 -10.49 6.68
N LYS A 420 13.62 -11.61 7.37
CA LYS A 420 14.21 -12.91 7.03
C LYS A 420 13.88 -13.40 5.62
N ALA A 421 12.62 -13.22 5.19
CA ALA A 421 12.17 -13.64 3.87
C ALA A 421 12.89 -12.85 2.75
N ARG A 422 13.09 -11.55 2.97
CA ARG A 422 13.86 -10.70 2.04
C ARG A 422 15.33 -11.08 2.02
N VAL A 423 15.96 -11.35 3.16
CA VAL A 423 17.35 -11.81 3.20
C VAL A 423 17.54 -13.10 2.41
N GLU A 424 16.62 -14.06 2.55
CA GLU A 424 16.68 -15.30 1.76
C GLU A 424 16.46 -15.03 0.27
N GLY A 425 15.46 -14.22 -0.09
CA GLY A 425 15.19 -13.83 -1.47
C GLY A 425 16.36 -13.07 -2.13
N LEU A 426 17.06 -12.24 -1.35
CA LEU A 426 18.19 -11.45 -1.81
C LEU A 426 19.37 -12.32 -2.26
N LYS A 427 19.57 -13.52 -1.68
CA LYS A 427 20.60 -14.45 -2.16
C LYS A 427 20.39 -14.79 -3.64
N GLY A 428 19.15 -15.06 -4.03
CA GLY A 428 18.79 -15.34 -5.42
C GLY A 428 18.95 -14.11 -6.33
N ASP A 429 18.61 -12.93 -5.83
CA ASP A 429 18.79 -11.67 -6.56
C ASP A 429 20.27 -11.36 -6.78
N LEU A 430 21.14 -11.55 -5.79
CA LEU A 430 22.58 -11.29 -5.88
C LEU A 430 23.30 -12.23 -6.85
N VAL A 431 22.84 -13.47 -7.02
CA VAL A 431 23.36 -14.36 -8.06
C VAL A 431 23.07 -13.80 -9.47
N LYS A 432 21.88 -13.24 -9.67
CA LYS A 432 21.47 -12.69 -10.97
C LYS A 432 22.00 -11.27 -11.20
N ARG A 433 22.18 -10.50 -10.11
CA ARG A 433 22.44 -9.06 -10.08
C ARG A 433 23.35 -8.72 -8.91
N PRO A 434 24.66 -9.07 -8.99
CA PRO A 434 25.58 -8.92 -7.87
C PRO A 434 25.77 -7.48 -7.42
N HIS A 435 25.63 -6.52 -8.34
CA HIS A 435 25.75 -5.08 -8.08
C HIS A 435 24.71 -4.51 -7.10
N ILE A 436 23.63 -5.25 -6.80
CA ILE A 436 22.70 -4.85 -5.73
C ILE A 436 23.46 -4.71 -4.40
N ALA A 437 24.50 -5.54 -4.18
CA ALA A 437 25.31 -5.50 -2.96
C ALA A 437 25.92 -4.12 -2.69
N ASP A 438 26.30 -3.41 -3.75
CA ASP A 438 27.03 -2.14 -3.68
C ASP A 438 26.14 -0.93 -3.38
N ILE A 439 24.81 -1.10 -3.49
CA ILE A 439 23.83 -0.01 -3.36
C ILE A 439 22.84 -0.22 -2.22
N GLN A 440 23.00 -1.30 -1.45
CA GLN A 440 22.17 -1.54 -0.27
C GLN A 440 22.27 -0.35 0.69
N ALA A 441 21.12 0.10 1.16
CA ALA A 441 21.04 1.10 2.20
C ALA A 441 21.13 0.42 3.56
N PHE A 442 22.04 0.90 4.40
CA PHE A 442 22.20 0.45 5.77
C PHE A 442 22.04 1.64 6.73
N PRO A 443 21.56 1.41 7.96
CA PRO A 443 21.61 2.43 8.99
C PRO A 443 23.05 2.94 9.17
N PRO A 444 23.27 4.24 9.46
CA PRO A 444 24.60 4.76 9.73
C PRO A 444 25.28 3.99 10.88
N LYS A 445 26.56 3.64 10.71
CA LYS A 445 27.34 3.04 11.79
C LYS A 445 27.45 4.06 12.93
N LYS A 446 27.06 3.65 14.14
CA LYS A 446 27.18 4.47 15.35
C LYS A 446 28.62 4.77 15.73
#